data_AF-A0A397EN09-F1
#
_entry.id   AF-A0A397EN09-F1
#
_cell.length_a   1.000
_cell.length_b   1.000
_cell.length_c   1.000
_cell.angle_alpha   90.00
_cell.angle_beta   90.00
_cell.angle_gamma   90.00
#
_symmetry.space_group_name_H-M   'P 1'
#
loop_
_entity.id
_entity.type
_entity.pdbx_description
1 polymer ?
#
loop_
_entity_poly.entity_id
_entity_poly.type
_entity_poly.pdbx_seq_one_letter_code
_entity_poly.pdbx_strand_id
1 'polypeptide(L)' 'MTFPHVNTTEGPVELPMEHKTKEHRFEPYDFNGGTVLAVAGKDFVVVAGDTRLSTGYSILSRDETKIHEVAPNVLLA' A
#
# COMPACT_ATOMS: atom_id res chain seq x y z
N MET A 1 -34.87 13.43 1.83
CA MET A 1 -33.42 13.65 1.89
C MET A 1 -33.06 14.48 0.66
N THR A 2 -32.56 15.70 0.84
CA THR A 2 -32.23 16.61 -0.27
C THR A 2 -30.82 16.29 -0.77
N PHE A 3 -30.68 16.02 -2.07
CA PHE A 3 -29.38 15.72 -2.68
C PHE A 3 -28.48 16.97 -2.72
N PRO A 4 -27.15 16.81 -2.54
CA PRO A 4 -26.22 17.92 -2.74
C PRO A 4 -26.25 18.34 -4.21
N HIS A 5 -26.62 19.59 -4.45
CA HIS A 5 -26.64 20.22 -5.77
C HIS A 5 -25.67 21.41 -5.78
N VAL A 6 -25.05 21.65 -6.92
CA VAL A 6 -24.27 22.86 -7.19
C VAL A 6 -25.06 23.73 -8.16
N ASN A 7 -25.22 25.01 -7.82
CA ASN A 7 -25.86 25.99 -8.71
C ASN A 7 -24.83 26.45 -9.76
N THR A 8 -25.09 26.17 -11.03
CA THR A 8 -24.29 26.65 -12.17
C THR A 8 -25.07 27.71 -12.96
N THR A 9 -24.38 28.40 -13.89
CA THR A 9 -24.99 29.40 -14.79
C THR A 9 -26.05 28.81 -15.72
N GLU A 10 -26.05 27.50 -15.94
CA GLU A 10 -27.04 26.79 -16.75
C GLU A 10 -28.13 26.09 -15.90
N GLY A 11 -28.10 26.30 -14.58
CA GLY A 11 -29.05 25.72 -13.63
C GLY A 11 -28.41 24.84 -12.55
N PRO A 12 -29.21 24.31 -11.61
CA PRO A 12 -28.72 23.41 -10.58
C PRO A 12 -28.33 22.06 -11.17
N VAL A 13 -27.11 21.60 -10.88
CA VAL A 13 -26.60 20.27 -11.25
C VAL A 13 -26.56 19.40 -10.00
N GLU A 14 -27.23 18.25 -10.04
CA GLU A 14 -27.14 17.23 -9.00
C GLU A 14 -25.80 16.50 -9.13
N LEU A 15 -25.04 16.42 -8.04
CA LEU A 15 -23.80 15.67 -8.04
C LEU A 15 -24.09 14.17 -8.03
N PRO A 16 -23.46 13.35 -8.89
CA PRO A 16 -23.56 11.91 -8.79
C PRO A 16 -22.96 11.49 -7.45
N MET A 17 -23.84 11.15 -6.50
CA MET A 17 -23.43 10.48 -5.28
C MET A 17 -23.02 9.07 -5.70
N GLU A 18 -21.72 8.83 -5.85
CA GLU A 18 -21.20 7.47 -5.94
C GLU A 18 -21.48 6.80 -4.58
N HIS A 19 -22.67 6.22 -4.47
CA HIS A 19 -23.05 5.38 -3.34
C HIS A 19 -22.30 4.07 -3.53
N LYS A 20 -21.00 4.06 -3.21
CA LYS A 20 -20.31 2.79 -2.97
C LYS A 20 -21.02 2.14 -1.80
N THR A 21 -21.94 1.23 -2.10
CA THR A 21 -22.42 0.24 -1.15
C THR A 21 -21.18 -0.26 -0.41
N LYS A 22 -21.11 -0.03 0.90
CA LYS A 22 -20.00 -0.55 1.69
C LYS A 22 -20.05 -2.06 1.55
N GLU A 23 -19.15 -2.63 0.75
CA GLU A 23 -19.00 -4.07 0.67
C GLU A 23 -18.62 -4.54 2.07
N HIS A 24 -19.50 -5.33 2.71
CA HIS A 24 -19.24 -5.97 4.00
C HIS A 24 -18.46 -7.29 3.84
N ARG A 25 -17.82 -7.50 2.67
CA ARG A 25 -17.02 -8.69 2.43
C ARG A 25 -15.67 -8.50 3.11
N PHE A 26 -15.26 -9.49 3.90
CA PHE A 26 -13.92 -9.54 4.46
C PHE A 26 -12.91 -9.74 3.32
N GLU A 27 -11.88 -8.89 3.28
CA GLU A 27 -10.72 -9.03 2.40
C GLU A 27 -9.53 -9.48 3.26
N PRO A 28 -8.97 -10.68 3.04
CA PRO A 28 -7.86 -11.20 3.84
C PRO A 28 -6.51 -10.52 3.57
N TYR A 29 -6.39 -9.72 2.51
CA TYR A 29 -5.11 -9.16 2.08
C TYR A 29 -5.03 -7.64 2.21
N ASP A 30 -3.84 -7.16 2.53
CA ASP A 30 -3.47 -5.74 2.51
C ASP A 30 -2.16 -5.56 1.74
N PHE A 31 -1.98 -4.41 1.09
CA PHE A 31 -0.75 -4.08 0.39
C PHE A 31 0.14 -3.22 1.27
N ASN A 32 1.07 -3.84 1.99
CA ASN A 32 1.92 -3.11 2.93
C ASN A 32 3.14 -2.41 2.31
N GLY A 33 3.38 -2.65 1.01
CA GLY A 33 4.48 -2.07 0.25
C GLY A 33 5.86 -2.56 0.70
N GLY A 34 6.85 -1.70 0.53
CA GLY A 34 8.26 -2.01 0.71
C GLY A 34 8.97 -2.27 -0.62
N THR A 35 10.30 -2.16 -0.64
CA THR A 35 11.12 -2.40 -1.83
C THR A 35 12.40 -3.11 -1.44
N VAL A 36 12.68 -4.20 -2.15
CA VAL A 36 13.90 -5.00 -2.00
C VAL A 36 14.67 -4.98 -3.32
N LEU A 37 15.99 -4.87 -3.23
CA LEU A 37 16.93 -4.97 -4.34
C LEU A 37 18.05 -5.95 -3.97
N ALA A 38 18.45 -6.77 -4.94
CA ALA A 38 19.64 -7.61 -4.82
C ALA A 38 20.57 -7.44 -6.04
N VAL A 39 21.88 -7.40 -5.79
CA VAL A 39 22.92 -7.34 -6.83
C VAL A 39 23.92 -8.46 -6.58
N ALA A 40 24.05 -9.36 -7.56
CA ALA A 40 25.02 -10.45 -7.52
C ALA A 40 26.40 -9.97 -7.98
N GLY A 41 27.42 -10.20 -7.15
CA GLY A 41 28.83 -10.11 -7.50
C GLY A 41 29.39 -11.47 -7.96
N LYS A 42 30.71 -11.57 -8.07
CA LYS A 42 31.38 -12.82 -8.49
C LYS A 42 31.27 -13.93 -7.44
N ASP A 43 31.34 -13.56 -6.17
CA ASP A 43 31.47 -14.44 -5.00
C ASP A 43 30.68 -13.92 -3.78
N PHE A 44 29.81 -12.92 -4.00
CA PHE A 44 28.93 -12.36 -2.98
C PHE A 44 27.61 -11.90 -3.59
N VAL A 45 26.63 -11.61 -2.74
CA VAL A 45 25.41 -10.89 -3.12
C VAL A 45 25.19 -9.77 -2.11
N VAL A 46 24.78 -8.60 -2.59
CA VAL A 46 24.29 -7.52 -1.73
C VAL A 46 22.78 -7.53 -1.83
N VAL A 47 22.09 -7.64 -0.68
CA VAL A 47 20.64 -7.55 -0.56
C VAL A 47 20.31 -6.35 0.32
N ALA A 48 19.44 -5.46 -0.16
CA ALA A 48 18.99 -4.28 0.57
C ALA A 48 17.47 -4.17 0.47
N GLY A 49 16.84 -3.74 1.57
CA GLY A 49 15.40 -3.51 1.65
C GLY A 49 15.12 -2.27 2.48
N ASP A 50 14.05 -1.55 2.17
CA ASP A 50 13.58 -0.49 3.05
C ASP A 50 12.97 -1.05 4.33
N THR A 51 12.77 -0.18 5.34
CA THR A 51 12.29 -0.58 6.68
C THR A 51 10.87 -0.08 6.98
N ARG A 52 10.18 0.48 5.99
CA ARG A 52 8.83 1.02 6.16
C ARG A 52 7.80 -0.07 6.03
N LEU A 53 6.84 -0.09 6.96
CA LEU A 53 5.62 -0.86 6.87
C LEU A 53 4.43 0.11 6.81
N SER A 54 3.67 0.07 5.72
CA SER A 54 2.53 0.96 5.49
C SER A 54 1.21 0.20 5.37
N THR A 55 0.09 0.88 5.54
CA THR A 55 -1.24 0.42 5.12
C THR A 55 -2.02 1.62 4.62
N GLY A 56 -2.59 1.54 3.41
CA GLY A 56 -3.18 2.70 2.74
C GLY A 56 -2.27 3.93 2.76
N TYR A 57 -2.73 5.02 3.39
CA TYR A 57 -1.97 6.28 3.54
C TYR A 57 -1.31 6.45 4.92
N SER A 58 -1.22 5.39 5.72
CA SER A 58 -0.65 5.39 7.06
C SER A 58 0.65 4.59 7.14
N ILE A 59 1.55 5.01 8.02
CA ILE A 59 2.79 4.25 8.33
C ILE A 59 2.60 3.56 9.68
N LEU A 60 2.66 2.23 9.67
CA LEU A 60 2.58 1.37 10.85
C LEU A 60 3.91 1.35 11.61
N SER A 61 5.02 1.16 10.88
CA SER A 61 6.38 1.18 11.43
C SER A 61 7.37 1.78 10.43
N ARG A 62 8.45 2.36 10.95
CA ARG A 62 9.62 2.84 10.17
C ARG A 62 10.84 1.95 10.35
N ASP A 63 10.73 0.93 11.18
CA ASP A 63 11.82 0.06 11.58
C ASP A 63 11.36 -1.41 11.54
N GLU A 64 10.96 -1.85 10.35
CA GLU A 64 10.52 -3.22 10.07
C GLU A 64 11.29 -3.77 8.88
N THR A 65 12.33 -4.57 9.14
CA THR A 65 13.16 -5.20 8.10
C THR A 65 12.33 -6.11 7.19
N LYS A 66 12.67 -6.15 5.89
CA LYS A 66 12.15 -7.13 4.93
C LYS A 66 13.11 -8.29 4.69
N ILE A 67 14.31 -8.24 5.27
CA ILE A 67 15.37 -9.22 5.03
C ILE A 67 15.54 -10.09 6.28
N HIS A 68 15.55 -11.41 6.08
CA HIS A 68 15.69 -12.42 7.11
C HIS A 68 16.80 -13.42 6.75
N GLU A 69 17.67 -13.73 7.72
CA GLU A 69 18.66 -14.79 7.58
C GLU A 69 17.99 -16.16 7.83
N VAL A 70 18.06 -17.07 6.86
CA VAL A 70 17.43 -18.40 6.96
C VAL A 70 18.47 -19.49 7.24
N ALA A 71 19.69 -19.29 6.75
CA ALA A 71 20.84 -20.18 6.96
C ALA A 71 22.15 -19.42 6.73
N PRO A 72 23.31 -19.99 7.08
CA PRO A 72 24.59 -19.38 6.73
C PRO A 72 24.68 -19.11 5.22
N ASN A 73 24.92 -17.84 4.87
CA ASN A 73 24.98 -17.33 3.49
C ASN A 73 23.66 -17.40 2.69
N VAL A 74 22.50 -17.49 3.36
CA VAL A 74 21.18 -17.48 2.72
C VAL A 74 20.28 -16.44 3.37
N LEU A 75 19.90 -15.43 2.58
CA LEU A 75 18.94 -14.39 2.97
C LEU A 75 17.63 -14.58 2.19
N LEU A 76 16.50 -14.39 2.88
CA LEU A 76 15.16 -14.31 2.31
C LEU A 76 14.68 -12.87 2.42
N ALA A 77 14.09 -12.36 1.34
CA ALA A 77 13.53 -11.02 1.27
C ALA A 77 12.28 -11.00 0.38
#